data_AF-A0AAF0QZN4-F1
#
_entry.id   AF-A0AAF0QZN4-F1
#
_cell.length_a   1.000
_cell.length_b   1.000
_cell.length_c   1.000
_cell.angle_alpha   90.00
_cell.angle_beta   90.00
_cell.angle_gamma   90.00
#
_symmetry.space_group_name_H-M   'P 1'
#
loop_
_entity.id
_entity.type
_entity.pdbx_description
1 polymer ?
#
loop_
_entity_poly.entity_id
_entity_poly.type
_entity_poly.pdbx_seq_one_letter_code
_entity_poly.pdbx_strand_id
1 'polypeptide(L)'
;MVISKAASESDLSVHSTFASRYVRVSLPRFKMPENSIPKDAAYQIINDELMLDGNPRLNLASFVTTWMEPECDKLIMDSINKNYVDMDEYPVTTELQASFLKFFSQQYHINYFIEYMWSPHCLFKILCLIK
;
A
#
# COMPACT_ATOMS: atom_id res chain seq x y z
N MET A 1 48.55 -8.84 8.63
CA MET A 1 48.11 -7.59 9.31
C MET A 1 46.60 -7.68 9.47
N VAL A 2 46.13 -8.07 10.64
CA VAL A 2 44.70 -8.23 10.96
C VAL A 2 44.15 -6.84 11.26
N ILE A 3 43.22 -6.32 10.46
CA ILE A 3 42.50 -5.10 10.79
C ILE A 3 41.32 -5.50 11.66
N SER A 4 41.58 -5.62 12.96
CA SER A 4 40.55 -5.56 13.99
C SER A 4 40.13 -4.10 14.09
N LYS A 5 38.90 -3.75 13.69
CA LYS A 5 38.32 -2.46 14.05
C LYS A 5 37.04 -2.70 14.83
N ALA A 6 37.11 -2.39 16.12
CA ALA A 6 35.96 -2.29 17.00
C ALA A 6 35.06 -1.18 16.44
N ALA A 7 33.89 -1.56 15.92
CA ALA A 7 32.86 -0.60 15.59
C ALA A 7 32.14 -0.25 16.89
N SER A 8 32.38 0.95 17.40
CA SER A 8 31.58 1.57 18.45
C SER A 8 30.17 1.81 17.92
N GLU A 9 29.19 1.54 18.76
CA GLU A 9 27.74 1.52 18.52
C GLU A 9 27.11 2.90 18.18
N SER A 10 27.94 3.90 17.86
CA SER A 10 27.56 5.32 17.75
C SER A 10 27.89 5.99 16.40
N ASP A 11 28.30 5.25 15.37
CA ASP A 11 28.53 5.77 14.00
C ASP A 11 27.30 5.66 13.07
N LEU A 12 26.11 5.44 13.64
CA LEU A 12 24.87 5.29 12.88
C LEU A 12 24.38 6.67 12.40
N SER A 13 24.56 6.94 11.11
CA SER A 13 23.84 7.94 10.27
C SER A 13 24.59 9.18 9.74
N VAL A 14 25.93 9.19 9.68
CA VAL A 14 26.63 10.33 9.02
C VAL A 14 26.67 10.19 7.49
N HIS A 15 26.61 8.97 6.97
CA HIS A 15 26.70 8.71 5.53
C HIS A 15 25.33 8.83 4.85
N SER A 16 25.29 9.51 3.68
CA SER A 16 24.12 9.48 2.80
C SER A 16 23.80 8.06 2.35
N THR A 17 22.54 7.78 2.04
CA THR A 17 22.06 6.43 1.62
C THR A 17 22.91 5.84 0.51
N PHE A 18 23.25 6.62 -0.53
CA PHE A 18 24.09 6.21 -1.65
C PHE A 18 25.59 6.09 -1.33
N ALA A 19 26.10 6.79 -0.30
CA ALA A 19 27.47 6.63 0.17
C ALA A 19 27.63 5.44 1.13
N SER A 20 26.53 4.87 1.59
CA SER A 20 26.52 3.74 2.52
C SER A 20 26.91 2.42 1.85
N ARG A 21 27.32 1.44 2.67
CA ARG A 21 27.62 0.08 2.21
C ARG A 21 26.38 -0.70 1.72
N TYR A 22 25.18 -0.22 2.03
CA TYR A 22 23.92 -0.94 1.77
C TYR A 22 23.54 -0.95 0.28
N VAL A 23 23.90 0.09 -0.47
CA VAL A 23 23.62 0.19 -1.92
C VAL A 23 24.59 -0.66 -2.76
N ARG A 24 25.67 -1.18 -2.16
CA ARG A 24 26.68 -2.01 -2.85
C ARG A 24 26.28 -3.48 -2.96
N VAL A 25 25.28 -3.91 -2.22
CA VAL A 25 24.84 -5.31 -2.15
C VAL A 25 23.44 -5.39 -2.76
N SER A 26 23.20 -6.36 -3.62
CA SER A 26 21.89 -6.59 -4.20
C SER A 26 20.88 -7.03 -3.13
N LEU A 27 19.61 -6.69 -3.33
CA LEU A 27 18.53 -7.09 -2.41
C LEU A 27 18.43 -8.62 -2.34
N PRO A 28 18.35 -9.20 -1.13
CA PRO A 28 18.19 -10.64 -0.96
C PRO A 28 16.80 -11.06 -1.47
N ARG A 29 16.76 -11.93 -2.49
CA ARG A 29 15.50 -12.36 -3.14
C ARG A 29 14.86 -13.62 -2.56
N PHE A 30 15.66 -14.47 -1.90
CA PHE A 30 15.24 -15.84 -1.55
C PHE A 30 15.40 -16.20 -0.07
N LYS A 31 16.02 -15.33 0.73
CA LYS A 31 16.24 -15.52 2.16
C LYS A 31 16.04 -14.22 2.89
N MET A 32 15.50 -14.29 4.10
CA MET A 32 15.44 -13.14 5.00
C MET A 32 16.87 -12.74 5.41
N PRO A 33 17.23 -11.44 5.35
CA PRO A 33 18.55 -10.98 5.79
C PRO A 33 18.73 -11.19 7.31
N GLU A 34 19.93 -11.56 7.72
CA GLU A 34 20.26 -11.78 9.15
C GLU A 34 20.40 -10.46 9.94
N ASN A 35 20.73 -9.37 9.25
CA ASN A 35 20.97 -8.07 9.87
C ASN A 35 19.98 -7.02 9.34
N SER A 36 19.60 -6.08 10.20
CA SER A 36 18.76 -4.95 9.80
C SER A 36 19.54 -3.91 8.99
N ILE A 37 18.79 -3.16 8.17
CA ILE A 37 19.29 -2.02 7.42
C ILE A 37 18.57 -0.74 7.88
N PRO A 38 19.19 0.45 7.77
CA PRO A 38 18.52 1.70 8.06
C PRO A 38 17.27 1.89 7.19
N LYS A 39 16.19 2.41 7.78
CA LYS A 39 14.89 2.63 7.12
C LYS A 39 15.00 3.44 5.82
N ASP A 40 15.84 4.47 5.80
CA ASP A 40 15.98 5.36 4.65
C ASP A 40 16.69 4.67 3.49
N ALA A 41 17.67 3.80 3.81
CA ALA A 41 18.34 2.97 2.81
C ALA A 41 17.39 1.90 2.25
N ALA A 42 16.58 1.27 3.11
CA ALA A 42 15.58 0.30 2.67
C ALA A 42 14.55 0.93 1.71
N TYR A 43 14.00 2.09 2.08
CA TYR A 43 13.05 2.83 1.27
C TYR A 43 13.64 3.20 -0.08
N GLN A 44 14.86 3.77 -0.10
CA GLN A 44 15.50 4.20 -1.35
C GLN A 44 15.73 3.02 -2.30
N ILE A 45 16.28 1.90 -1.79
CA ILE A 45 16.59 0.74 -2.63
C ILE A 45 15.31 0.14 -3.24
N ILE A 46 14.22 0.03 -2.47
CA ILE A 46 12.92 -0.47 -2.97
C ILE A 46 12.32 0.53 -3.96
N ASN A 47 12.36 1.82 -3.66
CA ASN A 47 11.84 2.87 -4.54
C ASN A 47 12.58 2.85 -5.88
N ASP A 48 13.90 2.71 -5.89
CA ASP A 48 14.72 2.65 -7.10
C ASP A 48 14.40 1.39 -7.94
N GLU A 49 14.13 0.24 -7.32
CA GLU A 49 13.69 -0.96 -8.05
C GLU A 49 12.29 -0.77 -8.67
N LEU A 50 11.36 -0.09 -7.96
CA LEU A 50 10.02 0.24 -8.47
C LEU A 50 10.05 1.28 -9.60
N MET A 51 11.09 2.10 -9.72
CA MET A 51 11.22 3.02 -10.87
C MET A 51 11.42 2.31 -12.21
N LEU A 52 11.73 1.00 -12.19
CA LEU A 52 11.78 0.18 -13.39
C LEU A 52 10.39 -0.23 -13.88
N ASP A 53 9.34 -0.06 -13.06
CA ASP A 53 7.97 -0.30 -13.48
C ASP A 53 7.49 0.77 -14.47
N GLY A 54 6.63 0.35 -15.40
CA GLY A 54 6.02 1.26 -16.36
C GLY A 54 5.10 2.27 -15.68
N ASN A 55 5.06 3.51 -16.19
CA ASN A 55 4.16 4.54 -15.68
C ASN A 55 2.68 4.11 -15.85
N PRO A 56 1.90 3.94 -14.75
CA PRO A 56 0.52 3.50 -14.84
C PRO A 56 -0.38 4.41 -15.70
N ARG A 57 -0.09 5.72 -15.79
CA ARG A 57 -0.87 6.66 -16.61
C ARG A 57 -0.71 6.44 -18.11
N LEU A 58 0.35 5.76 -18.53
CA LEU A 58 0.62 5.40 -19.92
C LEU A 58 0.15 3.97 -20.24
N ASN A 59 -0.35 3.23 -19.24
CA ASN A 59 -0.88 1.89 -19.44
C ASN A 59 -2.31 1.94 -19.99
N LEU A 60 -2.44 1.74 -21.31
CA LEU A 60 -3.74 1.68 -21.99
C LEU A 60 -4.32 0.26 -22.08
N ALA A 61 -3.62 -0.74 -21.57
CA ALA A 61 -4.07 -2.13 -21.60
C ALA A 61 -4.94 -2.51 -20.39
N SER A 62 -4.93 -1.70 -19.32
CA SER A 62 -5.69 -1.96 -18.11
C SER A 62 -7.00 -1.19 -18.08
N PHE A 63 -8.04 -1.82 -17.52
CA PHE A 63 -9.32 -1.16 -17.20
C PHE A 63 -9.32 -0.52 -15.80
N VAL A 64 -8.25 -0.70 -15.02
CA VAL A 64 -8.14 -0.18 -13.64
C VAL A 64 -7.83 1.32 -13.65
N THR A 65 -8.42 2.05 -12.70
CA THR A 65 -8.16 3.48 -12.49
C THR A 65 -6.72 3.73 -12.04
N THR A 66 -6.00 4.62 -12.75
CA THR A 66 -4.59 4.96 -12.48
C THR A 66 -4.39 6.40 -12.01
N TRP A 67 -5.48 7.12 -11.74
CA TRP A 67 -5.45 8.48 -11.23
C TRP A 67 -6.69 8.78 -10.39
N MET A 68 -6.51 9.53 -9.30
CA MET A 68 -7.56 10.02 -8.40
C MET A 68 -7.20 11.44 -7.92
N GLU A 69 -8.17 12.17 -7.39
CA GLU A 69 -7.96 13.50 -6.82
C GLU A 69 -7.12 13.45 -5.52
N PRO A 70 -6.30 14.49 -5.21
CA PRO A 70 -5.47 14.54 -4.01
C PRO A 70 -6.24 14.39 -2.69
N GLU A 71 -7.49 14.86 -2.67
CA GLU A 71 -8.39 14.71 -1.52
C GLU A 71 -8.71 13.23 -1.27
N CYS A 72 -8.82 12.42 -2.32
CA CYS A 72 -9.08 11.00 -2.18
C CYS A 72 -7.83 10.25 -1.71
N ASP A 73 -6.64 10.60 -2.22
CA ASP A 73 -5.37 10.06 -1.72
C ASP A 73 -5.22 10.30 -0.21
N LYS A 74 -5.58 11.51 0.25
CA LYS A 74 -5.57 11.85 1.68
C LYS A 74 -6.52 10.97 2.48
N LEU A 75 -7.75 10.78 2.01
CA LEU A 75 -8.73 9.91 2.68
C LEU A 75 -8.26 8.45 2.76
N ILE A 76 -7.64 7.93 1.70
CA ILE A 76 -7.07 6.57 1.68
C ILE A 76 -5.92 6.46 2.70
N MET A 77 -5.00 7.43 2.71
CA MET A 77 -3.90 7.44 3.67
C MET A 77 -4.37 7.57 5.12
N ASP A 78 -5.38 8.40 5.38
CA ASP A 78 -5.98 8.58 6.72
C ASP A 78 -6.78 7.33 7.19
N SER A 79 -7.13 6.43 6.28
CA SER A 79 -7.93 5.21 6.57
C SER A 79 -7.17 3.90 6.40
N ILE A 80 -5.88 3.92 6.04
CA ILE A 80 -5.07 2.73 5.76
C ILE A 80 -4.93 1.78 6.96
N ASN A 81 -5.08 2.29 8.18
CA ASN A 81 -5.00 1.52 9.42
C ASN A 81 -6.35 0.99 9.91
N LYS A 82 -7.46 1.31 9.22
CA LYS A 82 -8.79 0.83 9.60
C LYS A 82 -9.03 -0.56 9.05
N ASN A 83 -9.32 -1.51 9.94
CA ASN A 83 -9.65 -2.87 9.54
C ASN A 83 -11.14 -2.95 9.16
N TYR A 84 -11.42 -3.13 7.88
CA TYR A 84 -12.80 -3.21 7.39
C TYR A 84 -13.64 -4.35 8.00
N VAL A 85 -13.03 -5.46 8.43
CA VAL A 85 -13.80 -6.58 9.00
C VAL A 85 -14.29 -6.29 10.42
N ASP A 86 -13.70 -5.28 11.07
CA ASP A 86 -13.99 -4.92 12.45
C ASP A 86 -15.13 -3.90 12.53
N MET A 87 -16.35 -4.42 12.35
CA MET A 87 -17.56 -3.60 12.25
C MET A 87 -17.94 -2.92 13.56
N ASP A 88 -17.51 -3.48 14.70
CA ASP A 88 -17.82 -2.96 16.03
C ASP A 88 -16.93 -1.75 16.36
N GLU A 89 -15.65 -1.79 15.97
CA GLU A 89 -14.71 -0.67 16.18
C GLU A 89 -14.93 0.47 15.16
N TYR A 90 -15.38 0.13 13.94
CA TYR A 90 -15.56 1.10 12.84
C TYR A 90 -16.99 1.16 12.28
N PRO A 91 -18.01 1.47 13.10
CA PRO A 91 -19.42 1.43 12.67
C PRO A 91 -19.72 2.38 11.51
N VAL A 92 -19.05 3.55 11.47
CA VAL A 92 -19.22 4.54 10.40
C VAL A 92 -18.71 4.01 9.05
N THR A 93 -17.65 3.20 9.04
CA THR A 93 -17.15 2.58 7.80
C THR A 93 -18.20 1.62 7.22
N THR A 94 -18.86 0.86 8.07
CA THR A 94 -19.95 -0.06 7.71
C THR A 94 -21.17 0.70 7.18
N GLU A 95 -21.54 1.81 7.82
CA GLU A 95 -22.64 2.66 7.37
C GLU A 95 -22.37 3.31 6.01
N LEU A 96 -21.13 3.75 5.76
CA LEU A 96 -20.72 4.28 4.46
C LEU A 96 -20.83 3.20 3.38
N GLN A 97 -20.38 1.98 3.66
CA GLN A 97 -20.53 0.84 2.74
C GLN A 97 -22.01 0.55 2.47
N ALA A 98 -22.86 0.50 3.49
CA ALA A 98 -24.29 0.28 3.34
C ALA A 98 -24.96 1.40 2.52
N SER A 99 -24.54 2.64 2.70
CA SER A 99 -25.03 3.80 1.94
C SER A 99 -24.63 3.72 0.47
N PHE A 100 -23.38 3.34 0.17
CA PHE A 100 -22.92 3.12 -1.19
C PHE A 100 -23.69 1.98 -1.89
N LEU A 101 -23.93 0.87 -1.18
CA LEU A 101 -24.72 -0.24 -1.72
C LEU A 101 -26.17 0.17 -2.03
N LYS A 102 -26.79 1.01 -1.19
CA LYS A 102 -28.12 1.56 -1.45
C LYS A 102 -28.14 2.44 -2.70
N PHE A 103 -27.14 3.33 -2.85
CA PHE A 103 -27.00 4.15 -4.04
C PHE A 103 -26.85 3.29 -5.30
N PHE A 104 -25.98 2.27 -5.25
CA PHE A 104 -25.77 1.34 -6.36
C PHE A 104 -27.05 0.56 -6.69
N SER A 105 -27.74 0.03 -5.68
CA SER A 105 -29.04 -0.64 -5.85
C SER A 105 -30.05 0.21 -6.60
N GLN A 106 -30.17 1.49 -6.22
CA GLN A 106 -31.09 2.43 -6.86
C GLN A 106 -30.69 2.70 -8.31
N GLN A 107 -29.40 2.87 -8.58
CA GLN A 107 -28.89 3.15 -9.92
C GLN A 107 -29.15 2.02 -10.90
N TYR A 108 -29.06 0.76 -10.47
CA TYR A 108 -29.20 -0.42 -11.33
C TYR A 108 -30.54 -1.15 -11.20
N HIS A 109 -31.52 -0.58 -10.48
CA HIS A 109 -32.85 -1.17 -10.26
C HIS A 109 -32.80 -2.61 -9.72
N ILE A 110 -31.85 -2.91 -8.84
CA ILE A 110 -31.70 -4.23 -8.24
C ILE A 110 -32.51 -4.24 -6.94
N ASN A 111 -33.41 -5.22 -6.79
CA ASN A 111 -34.11 -5.48 -5.53
C ASN A 111 -33.12 -6.09 -4.52
N TYR A 112 -32.53 -5.26 -3.67
CA TYR A 112 -31.69 -5.74 -2.57
C TYR A 112 -32.59 -6.21 -1.42
N PHE A 113 -32.79 -7.52 -1.32
CA PHE A 113 -33.07 -8.15 -0.02
C PHE A 113 -31.74 -8.16 0.74
N ILE A 114 -31.70 -7.51 1.92
CA ILE A 114 -30.49 -7.39 2.75
C ILE A 114 -30.17 -8.77 3.34
N GLU A 115 -29.61 -9.66 2.55
CA GLU A 115 -29.25 -11.01 3.00
C GLU A 115 -27.93 -11.49 2.39
N TYR A 116 -26.92 -10.63 2.26
CA TYR A 116 -25.56 -11.07 1.96
C TYR A 116 -24.52 -10.25 2.71
N MET A 117 -24.41 -10.53 4.01
CA MET A 117 -23.34 -10.02 4.88
C MET A 117 -22.07 -10.89 4.83
N TRP A 118 -21.97 -11.87 3.92
CA TRP A 118 -20.90 -12.90 3.97
C TRP A 118 -20.39 -13.41 2.60
N SER A 119 -20.48 -12.65 1.52
CA SER A 119 -19.78 -13.03 0.28
C SER A 119 -18.46 -12.26 0.14
N PRO A 120 -17.29 -12.92 0.14
CA PRO A 120 -15.97 -12.29 0.03
C PRO A 120 -15.72 -11.58 -1.32
N HIS A 121 -16.72 -11.49 -2.21
CA HIS A 121 -16.62 -10.87 -3.53
C HIS A 121 -17.02 -9.38 -3.58
N CYS A 122 -17.47 -8.76 -2.47
CA CYS A 122 -18.00 -7.39 -2.52
C CYS A 122 -16.92 -6.29 -2.59
N LEU A 123 -15.73 -6.49 -2.00
CA LEU A 123 -14.65 -5.49 -2.01
C LEU A 123 -14.09 -5.22 -3.43
N PHE A 124 -14.13 -6.21 -4.32
CA PHE A 124 -13.61 -6.07 -5.69
C PHE A 124 -14.51 -5.21 -6.60
N LYS A 125 -15.81 -5.05 -6.28
CA LYS A 125 -16.74 -4.27 -7.12
C LYS A 125 -16.72 -2.77 -6.83
N ILE A 126 -16.30 -2.35 -5.64
CA ILE A 126 -16.30 -0.93 -5.25
C ILE A 126 -15.20 -0.15 -6.01
N LEU A 127 -14.07 -0.79 -6.36
CA LEU A 127 -13.00 -0.13 -7.13
C LEU A 127 -13.31 0.07 -8.62
N CYS A 128 -14.27 -0.66 -9.20
CA CYS A 128 -14.55 -0.58 -10.64
C CYS A 128 -15.43 0.59 -11.07
N LEU A 129 -15.96 1.41 -10.15
CA LEU A 129 -17.02 2.39 -10.47
C LEU A 129 -16.65 3.86 -10.23
N ILE A 130 -15.35 4.18 -10.10
CA ILE A 130 -14.87 5.58 -10.18
C ILE A 130 -14.63 5.96 -11.67
N LYS A 131 -15.60 5.67 -12.53
CA LYS A 131 -15.69 6.17 -13.91
C LYS A 131 -17.13 6.21 -14.38
#